data_AF-A0A0F5PR68-F1
#
_entry.id   AF-A0A0F5PR68-F1
#
_cell.length_a   1.000
_cell.length_b   1.000
_cell.length_c   1.000
_cell.angle_alpha   90.00
_cell.angle_beta   90.00
_cell.angle_gamma   90.00
#
_symmetry.space_group_name_H-M   'P 1'
#
loop_
_entity.id
_entity.type
_entity.pdbx_description
1 polymer ?
#
loop_
_entity_poly.entity_id
_entity_poly.type
_entity_poly.pdbx_seq_one_letter_code
_entity_poly.pdbx_strand_id
1 'polypeptide(L)'
;MTRHMVGANSAVFCTIDEHCRLAGQPLDNAGKPRWIATSHEDRDFFMHAQFLEVISFSARRKAAWVVHAERYYLISVGFSFDGDPEGLTELELLGGHLTTVLAELTPAPTADALQIKNIIEASDKNSDSDYQGHDSSLVEILFPTIRLFNAAGSTPPWNIFFRIALMECRWTGHWLDKELLTLLNIIADLDQTRIPYRVLCRSIFDVDPSSFFLALYRCLEALFAYSSARDVVVAMKVGHDWSEVASILEDKLGWFPHEDRSLERLLKSTVAPELRRISLAIDPKSPIPEASDIVALAARRIYKLRNSIVHYRPSQYDHDLQKYDWVAICRCMATIVLDVYYDVFP
;
A
#
# COMPACT_ATOMS: atom_id res chain seq x y z
N MET A 1 21.87 -4.04 -11.80
CA MET A 1 23.08 -3.25 -11.45
C MET A 1 23.68 -3.85 -10.19
N THR A 2 25.01 -3.87 -10.06
CA THR A 2 25.67 -4.40 -8.86
C THR A 2 25.81 -3.31 -7.80
N ARG A 3 25.40 -3.58 -6.56
CA ARG A 3 25.47 -2.65 -5.43
C ARG A 3 26.91 -2.51 -4.92
N HIS A 4 27.34 -1.28 -4.67
CA HIS A 4 28.67 -1.01 -4.12
C HIS A 4 28.64 -1.10 -2.59
N MET A 5 29.28 -2.14 -2.02
CA MET A 5 29.17 -2.47 -0.60
C MET A 5 29.53 -1.33 0.35
N VAL A 6 30.58 -0.57 0.02
CA VAL A 6 31.02 0.59 0.81
C VAL A 6 29.94 1.67 0.80
N GLY A 7 29.35 1.94 -0.36
CA GLY A 7 28.34 2.99 -0.51
C GLY A 7 27.06 2.67 0.26
N ALA A 8 26.61 1.41 0.20
CA ALA A 8 25.43 0.97 0.93
C ALA A 8 25.62 1.07 2.46
N ASN A 9 26.75 0.60 2.99
CA ASN A 9 27.04 0.76 4.42
C ASN A 9 27.15 2.25 4.80
N SER A 10 27.85 3.06 4.03
CA SER A 10 27.90 4.52 4.28
C SER A 10 26.51 5.15 4.32
N ALA A 11 25.58 4.74 3.45
CA ALA A 11 24.20 5.24 3.47
C ALA A 11 23.46 4.85 4.75
N VAL A 12 23.64 3.61 5.23
CA VAL A 12 23.04 3.14 6.49
C VAL A 12 23.55 3.96 7.67
N PHE A 13 24.87 4.06 7.85
CA PHE A 13 25.44 4.77 8.99
C PHE A 13 25.24 6.28 8.91
N CYS A 14 25.14 6.87 7.71
CA CYS A 14 24.75 8.27 7.55
C CYS A 14 23.32 8.53 8.05
N THR A 15 22.39 7.60 7.80
CA THR A 15 21.01 7.69 8.32
C THR A 15 20.99 7.66 9.86
N ILE A 16 21.81 6.80 10.46
CA ILE A 16 21.94 6.67 11.91
C ILE A 16 22.56 7.95 12.52
N ASP A 17 23.67 8.43 11.93
CA ASP A 17 24.36 9.65 12.37
C ASP A 17 23.41 10.86 12.36
N GLU A 18 22.64 11.00 11.29
CA GLU A 18 21.69 12.10 11.12
C GLU A 18 20.55 12.04 12.14
N HIS A 19 20.02 10.85 12.41
CA HIS A 19 18.99 10.65 13.44
C HIS A 19 19.49 11.08 14.84
N CYS A 20 20.68 10.65 15.22
CA CYS A 20 21.32 11.03 16.48
C CYS A 20 21.63 12.55 16.54
N ARG A 21 22.07 13.14 15.43
CA ARG A 21 22.32 14.59 15.32
C ARG A 21 21.04 15.40 15.51
N LEU A 22 19.95 15.01 14.85
CA LEU A 22 18.64 15.66 14.98
C LEU A 22 18.06 15.52 16.39
N ALA A 23 18.40 14.44 17.10
CA ALA A 23 18.06 14.25 18.50
C ALA A 23 18.96 15.04 19.49
N GLY A 24 19.94 15.81 19.00
CA GLY A 24 20.87 16.58 19.84
C GLY A 24 21.94 15.73 20.55
N GLN A 25 22.14 14.49 20.11
CA GLN A 25 23.09 13.53 20.69
C GLN A 25 23.94 12.91 19.58
N PRO A 26 24.79 13.70 18.89
CA PRO A 26 25.60 13.19 17.78
C PRO A 26 26.53 12.05 18.22
N LEU A 27 26.82 11.14 17.30
CA LEU A 27 27.76 10.03 17.55
C LEU A 27 29.22 10.50 17.49
N ASP A 28 30.07 10.04 18.40
CA ASP A 28 31.50 10.36 18.45
C ASP A 28 32.29 9.78 17.27
N ASN A 29 31.76 8.70 16.67
CA ASN A 29 32.30 8.07 15.47
C ASN A 29 31.51 8.39 14.20
N ALA A 30 30.67 9.43 14.21
CA ALA A 30 29.93 9.87 13.03
C ALA A 30 30.87 10.14 11.84
N GLY A 31 30.45 9.73 10.64
CA GLY A 31 31.25 9.84 9.41
C GLY A 31 32.47 8.90 9.32
N LYS A 32 32.83 8.16 10.37
CA LYS A 32 33.91 7.16 10.29
C LYS A 32 33.46 5.89 9.57
N PRO A 33 34.37 5.16 8.89
CA PRO A 33 34.04 3.92 8.19
C PRO A 33 33.51 2.85 9.16
N ARG A 34 32.23 2.52 9.00
CA ARG A 34 31.50 1.50 9.74
C ARG A 34 30.71 0.63 8.76
N TRP A 35 30.54 -0.64 9.08
CA TRP A 35 29.71 -1.55 8.29
C TRP A 35 29.02 -2.56 9.18
N ILE A 36 27.92 -3.12 8.69
CA ILE A 36 27.28 -4.29 9.29
C ILE A 36 28.07 -5.52 8.84
N ALA A 37 28.38 -6.43 9.75
CA ALA A 37 29.02 -7.69 9.44
C ALA A 37 28.14 -8.49 8.47
N THR A 38 28.74 -9.06 7.42
CA THR A 38 28.05 -9.86 6.40
C THR A 38 28.72 -11.22 6.29
N SER A 39 27.94 -12.26 5.98
CA SER A 39 28.46 -13.61 5.79
C SER A 39 28.82 -13.83 4.32
N HIS A 40 29.34 -15.01 3.99
CA HIS A 40 29.53 -15.34 2.57
C HIS A 40 28.20 -15.65 1.88
N GLU A 41 27.21 -16.17 2.62
CA GLU A 41 25.94 -16.67 2.10
C GLU A 41 25.02 -15.55 1.64
N ASP A 42 25.01 -14.41 2.34
CA ASP A 42 24.13 -13.27 2.06
C ASP A 42 24.80 -12.17 1.21
N ARG A 43 26.10 -12.30 0.93
CA ARG A 43 26.87 -11.31 0.16
C ARG A 43 26.42 -11.24 -1.29
N ASP A 44 26.05 -12.37 -1.88
CA ASP A 44 25.52 -12.42 -3.24
C ASP A 44 24.21 -11.63 -3.35
N PHE A 45 23.28 -11.89 -2.43
CA PHE A 45 22.03 -11.13 -2.30
C PHE A 45 22.33 -9.64 -2.15
N PHE A 46 23.26 -9.27 -1.27
CA PHE A 46 23.62 -7.87 -1.05
C PHE A 46 24.07 -7.16 -2.32
N MET A 47 24.94 -7.80 -3.09
CA MET A 47 25.52 -7.21 -4.30
C MET A 47 24.54 -7.21 -5.48
N HIS A 48 23.65 -8.19 -5.57
CA HIS A 48 22.92 -8.47 -6.82
C HIS A 48 21.39 -8.36 -6.72
N ALA A 49 20.81 -8.25 -5.52
CA ALA A 49 19.37 -8.08 -5.35
C ALA A 49 18.88 -6.77 -5.97
N GLN A 50 17.79 -6.86 -6.75
CA GLN A 50 17.17 -5.76 -7.47
C GLN A 50 15.76 -5.50 -6.93
N PHE A 51 15.49 -4.26 -6.54
CA PHE A 51 14.18 -3.82 -6.07
C PHE A 51 13.33 -3.50 -7.31
N LEU A 52 12.32 -4.34 -7.55
CA LEU A 52 11.41 -4.17 -8.67
C LEU A 52 10.30 -3.18 -8.34
N GLU A 53 9.75 -3.27 -7.13
CA GLU A 53 8.70 -2.38 -6.64
C GLU A 53 8.94 -2.00 -5.19
N VAL A 54 8.64 -0.75 -4.85
CA VAL A 54 8.74 -0.22 -3.48
C VAL A 54 7.53 0.64 -3.18
N ILE A 55 6.97 0.45 -1.99
CA ILE A 55 5.96 1.33 -1.42
C ILE A 55 6.38 1.80 -0.03
N SER A 56 6.26 3.11 0.19
CA SER A 56 6.42 3.74 1.50
C SER A 56 5.04 4.18 1.98
N PHE A 57 4.63 3.68 3.14
CA PHE A 57 3.39 4.10 3.82
C PHE A 57 3.70 5.20 4.84
N SER A 58 4.89 5.16 5.44
CA SER A 58 5.43 6.23 6.29
C SER A 58 6.96 6.20 6.25
N ALA A 59 7.62 7.03 7.07
CA ALA A 59 9.07 6.97 7.26
C ALA A 59 9.54 5.63 7.87
N ARG A 60 8.66 4.90 8.56
CA ARG A 60 8.96 3.66 9.27
C ARG A 60 8.26 2.43 8.72
N ARG A 61 7.25 2.61 7.85
CA ARG A 61 6.50 1.52 7.22
C ARG A 61 6.76 1.47 5.73
N LYS A 62 7.38 0.40 5.26
CA LYS A 62 7.76 0.21 3.86
C LYS A 62 7.63 -1.25 3.46
N ALA A 63 7.28 -1.50 2.21
CA ALA A 63 7.32 -2.84 1.64
C ALA A 63 8.00 -2.80 0.28
N ALA A 64 8.69 -3.88 -0.07
CA ALA A 64 9.40 -4.00 -1.32
C ALA A 64 9.29 -5.39 -1.91
N TRP A 65 9.32 -5.44 -3.23
CA TRP A 65 9.42 -6.65 -4.03
C TRP A 65 10.75 -6.67 -4.71
N VAL A 66 11.50 -7.75 -4.47
CA VAL A 66 12.90 -7.87 -4.82
C VAL A 66 13.08 -9.13 -5.64
N VAL A 67 13.94 -9.07 -6.66
CA VAL A 67 14.39 -10.24 -7.40
C VAL A 67 15.87 -10.48 -7.16
N HIS A 68 16.23 -11.74 -6.93
CA HIS A 68 17.61 -12.19 -6.79
C HIS A 68 17.73 -13.63 -7.27
N ALA A 69 18.68 -13.92 -8.16
CA ALA A 69 18.92 -15.26 -8.73
C ALA A 69 17.63 -15.95 -9.23
N GLU A 70 16.81 -15.21 -10.01
CA GLU A 70 15.50 -15.66 -10.54
C GLU A 70 14.44 -16.00 -9.49
N ARG A 71 14.69 -15.70 -8.21
CA ARG A 71 13.74 -15.83 -7.11
C ARG A 71 13.19 -14.48 -6.71
N TYR A 72 11.96 -14.49 -6.22
CA TYR A 72 11.26 -13.29 -5.78
C TYR A 72 11.16 -13.27 -4.27
N TYR A 73 11.32 -12.08 -3.72
CA TYR A 73 11.34 -11.84 -2.29
C TYR A 73 10.43 -10.67 -1.98
N LEU A 74 9.75 -10.79 -0.85
CA LEU A 74 9.05 -9.69 -0.24
C LEU A 74 9.84 -9.24 0.99
N ILE A 75 10.03 -7.93 1.12
CA ILE A 75 10.55 -7.32 2.33
C ILE A 75 9.45 -6.45 2.94
N SER A 76 9.17 -6.63 4.23
CA SER A 76 8.31 -5.72 4.99
C SER A 76 9.10 -5.07 6.11
N VAL A 77 8.95 -3.75 6.27
CA VAL A 77 9.59 -2.94 7.31
C VAL A 77 8.53 -2.23 8.12
N GLY A 78 8.56 -2.39 9.44
CA GLY A 78 7.68 -1.72 10.39
C GLY A 78 6.24 -2.23 10.42
N PHE A 79 5.99 -3.41 9.86
CA PHE A 79 4.69 -4.08 9.90
C PHE A 79 4.65 -5.08 11.06
N SER A 80 3.56 -5.02 11.84
CA SER A 80 3.31 -5.95 12.95
C SER A 80 2.12 -6.84 12.63
N PHE A 81 2.38 -8.11 12.36
CA PHE A 81 1.36 -9.12 12.12
C PHE A 81 1.86 -10.50 12.51
N ASP A 82 0.92 -11.38 12.84
CA ASP A 82 1.20 -12.77 13.19
C ASP A 82 1.08 -13.69 11.96
N GLY A 83 1.91 -14.73 11.92
CA GLY A 83 2.01 -15.69 10.83
C GLY A 83 2.66 -15.16 9.54
N ASP A 84 2.75 -16.06 8.57
CA ASP A 84 3.26 -15.79 7.22
C ASP A 84 2.10 -15.41 6.29
N PRO A 85 2.24 -14.38 5.43
CA PRO A 85 1.24 -14.11 4.42
C PRO A 85 1.13 -15.29 3.45
N GLU A 86 -0.06 -15.52 2.92
CA GLU A 86 -0.30 -16.63 2.00
C GLU A 86 0.63 -16.60 0.78
N GLY A 87 1.21 -17.76 0.44
CA GLY A 87 2.14 -17.90 -0.68
C GLY A 87 3.57 -17.39 -0.40
N LEU A 88 3.84 -16.96 0.84
CA LEU A 88 5.15 -16.52 1.29
C LEU A 88 5.71 -17.43 2.38
N THR A 89 7.03 -17.48 2.48
CA THR A 89 7.74 -18.21 3.54
C THR A 89 8.79 -17.30 4.14
N GLU A 90 8.71 -17.06 5.45
CA GLU A 90 9.69 -16.21 6.14
C GLU A 90 11.09 -16.82 6.10
N LEU A 91 12.09 -15.97 5.89
CA LEU A 91 13.52 -16.30 5.87
C LEU A 91 14.24 -15.56 6.99
N GLU A 92 15.36 -16.12 7.42
CA GLU A 92 16.26 -15.44 8.35
C GLU A 92 16.87 -14.18 7.73
N LEU A 93 16.86 -13.08 8.50
CA LEU A 93 17.43 -11.81 8.10
C LEU A 93 18.92 -11.74 8.48
N LEU A 94 19.77 -12.12 7.53
CA LEU A 94 21.23 -12.02 7.68
C LEU A 94 21.75 -10.59 7.42
N GLY A 95 22.99 -10.29 7.80
CA GLY A 95 23.56 -8.94 7.74
C GLY A 95 23.60 -8.32 6.34
N GLY A 96 23.80 -9.12 5.30
CA GLY A 96 23.74 -8.72 3.90
C GLY A 96 22.32 -8.36 3.47
N HIS A 97 21.31 -9.11 3.92
CA HIS A 97 19.91 -8.77 3.72
C HIS A 97 19.60 -7.43 4.42
N LEU A 98 19.96 -7.31 5.70
CA LEU A 98 19.73 -6.12 6.51
C LEU A 98 20.37 -4.87 5.88
N THR A 99 21.65 -4.95 5.51
CA THR A 99 22.37 -3.83 4.87
C THR A 99 21.68 -3.39 3.58
N THR A 100 21.23 -4.36 2.77
CA THR A 100 20.51 -4.11 1.52
C THR A 100 19.20 -3.39 1.78
N VAL A 101 18.41 -3.88 2.73
CA VAL A 101 17.11 -3.30 3.09
C VAL A 101 17.28 -1.87 3.59
N LEU A 102 18.21 -1.65 4.53
CA LEU A 102 18.42 -0.35 5.15
C LEU A 102 18.95 0.68 4.14
N ALA A 103 19.84 0.29 3.24
CA ALA A 103 20.40 1.19 2.23
C ALA A 103 19.37 1.59 1.16
N GLU A 104 18.52 0.67 0.73
CA GLU A 104 17.55 0.92 -0.35
C GLU A 104 16.25 1.53 0.16
N LEU A 105 15.72 1.01 1.27
CA LEU A 105 14.44 1.47 1.80
C LEU A 105 14.60 2.63 2.77
N THR A 106 15.77 2.87 3.34
CA THR A 106 16.05 3.99 4.27
C THR A 106 14.95 4.21 5.33
N PRO A 107 14.56 3.17 6.11
CA PRO A 107 13.60 3.37 7.19
C PRO A 107 14.21 4.23 8.30
N ALA A 108 13.41 5.10 8.89
CA ALA A 108 13.85 5.91 10.03
C ALA A 108 14.05 5.00 11.27
N PRO A 109 15.16 5.15 12.03
CA PRO A 109 15.37 4.41 13.27
C PRO A 109 14.20 4.57 14.26
N THR A 110 13.92 3.52 15.02
CA THR A 110 12.95 3.49 16.12
C THR A 110 13.62 3.60 17.47
N ALA A 111 14.87 3.16 17.59
CA ALA A 111 15.67 3.32 18.79
C ALA A 111 15.95 4.79 19.12
N ASP A 112 16.08 5.07 20.40
CA ASP A 112 16.55 6.36 20.88
C ASP A 112 18.06 6.52 20.66
N ALA A 113 18.54 7.76 20.77
CA ALA A 113 19.94 8.08 20.50
C ALA A 113 20.92 7.42 21.49
N LEU A 114 20.49 7.12 22.73
CA LEU A 114 21.34 6.46 23.73
C LEU A 114 21.53 4.98 23.40
N GLN A 115 20.45 4.29 23.02
CA GLN A 115 20.51 2.91 22.55
C GLN A 115 21.38 2.80 21.29
N ILE A 116 21.23 3.73 20.35
CA ILE A 116 22.10 3.78 19.16
C ILE A 116 23.56 3.97 19.57
N LYS A 117 23.88 4.90 20.46
CA LYS A 117 25.25 5.11 20.95
C LYS A 117 25.86 3.84 21.53
N ASN A 118 25.14 3.15 22.40
CA ASN A 118 25.60 1.93 23.05
C ASN A 118 26.00 0.82 22.05
N ILE A 119 25.37 0.78 20.88
CA ILE A 119 25.62 -0.25 19.85
C ILE A 119 26.64 0.24 18.82
N ILE A 120 26.51 1.49 18.37
CA ILE A 120 27.23 2.01 17.21
C ILE A 120 28.55 2.68 17.59
N GLU A 121 28.68 3.27 18.78
CA GLU A 121 29.95 3.86 19.24
C GLU A 121 30.95 2.83 19.76
N ALA A 122 30.53 1.57 19.92
CA ALA A 122 31.36 0.52 20.48
C ALA A 122 32.69 0.32 19.73
N SER A 123 32.71 0.46 18.40
CA SER A 123 33.92 0.39 17.58
C SER A 123 33.71 0.99 16.19
N ASP A 124 34.82 1.37 15.55
CA ASP A 124 34.88 1.77 14.15
C ASP A 124 36.26 1.41 13.57
N LYS A 125 36.40 1.39 12.23
CA LYS A 125 37.66 0.98 11.57
C LYS A 125 38.87 1.82 11.98
N ASN A 126 38.68 3.09 12.36
CA ASN A 126 39.79 3.97 12.71
C ASN A 126 40.20 3.82 14.18
N SER A 127 39.30 3.35 15.05
CA SER A 127 39.57 3.16 16.48
C SER A 127 39.98 1.73 16.84
N ASP A 128 39.57 0.74 16.04
CA ASP A 128 39.86 -0.68 16.25
C ASP A 128 40.39 -1.32 14.95
N SER A 129 41.64 -1.81 14.99
CA SER A 129 42.27 -2.47 13.85
C SER A 129 41.68 -3.83 13.53
N ASP A 130 41.06 -4.48 14.51
CA ASP A 130 40.44 -5.80 14.38
C ASP A 130 38.95 -5.70 14.04
N TYR A 131 38.43 -4.49 13.81
CA TYR A 131 37.03 -4.24 13.49
C TYR A 131 36.54 -5.06 12.29
N GLN A 132 35.61 -5.99 12.54
CA GLN A 132 34.98 -6.84 11.53
C GLN A 132 33.59 -6.34 11.09
N GLY A 133 33.11 -5.23 11.64
CA GLY A 133 31.74 -4.73 11.46
C GLY A 133 30.86 -4.95 12.68
N HIS A 134 29.72 -4.26 12.74
CA HIS A 134 28.73 -4.44 13.79
C HIS A 134 27.93 -5.73 13.58
N ASP A 135 27.57 -6.40 14.67
CA ASP A 135 26.63 -7.52 14.65
C ASP A 135 25.28 -7.08 14.07
N SER A 136 24.81 -7.79 13.04
CA SER A 136 23.55 -7.47 12.36
C SER A 136 22.35 -7.51 13.29
N SER A 137 22.32 -8.44 14.25
CA SER A 137 21.21 -8.56 15.21
C SER A 137 21.12 -7.33 16.13
N LEU A 138 22.25 -6.75 16.51
CA LEU A 138 22.30 -5.53 17.32
C LEU A 138 21.93 -4.29 16.51
N VAL A 139 22.25 -4.25 15.23
CA VAL A 139 21.86 -3.14 14.35
C VAL A 139 20.38 -3.22 13.98
N GLU A 140 19.84 -4.42 13.76
CA GLU A 140 18.44 -4.66 13.40
C GLU A 140 17.47 -4.02 14.39
N ILE A 141 17.71 -4.20 15.71
CA ILE A 141 16.85 -3.67 16.77
C ILE A 141 16.78 -2.14 16.83
N LEU A 142 17.66 -1.43 16.11
CA LEU A 142 17.62 0.03 16.01
C LEU A 142 16.53 0.53 15.07
N PHE A 143 16.01 -0.33 14.20
CA PHE A 143 15.06 -0.01 13.15
C PHE A 143 13.69 -0.68 13.41
N PRO A 144 12.62 -0.22 12.72
CA PRO A 144 11.35 -0.95 12.73
C PRO A 144 11.55 -2.39 12.26
N THR A 145 10.79 -3.35 12.81
CA THR A 145 10.88 -4.77 12.48
C THR A 145 11.00 -5.01 10.97
N ILE A 146 12.06 -5.71 10.55
CA ILE A 146 12.32 -6.06 9.15
C ILE A 146 12.09 -7.55 9.01
N ARG A 147 11.18 -7.93 8.10
CA ARG A 147 10.93 -9.33 7.77
C ARG A 147 11.21 -9.56 6.29
N LEU A 148 11.85 -10.67 5.99
CA LEU A 148 12.19 -11.11 4.64
C LEU A 148 11.42 -12.40 4.34
N PHE A 149 10.77 -12.45 3.18
CA PHE A 149 10.02 -13.63 2.76
C PHE A 149 10.45 -14.04 1.37
N ASN A 150 10.52 -15.35 1.13
CA ASN A 150 10.58 -15.92 -0.20
C ASN A 150 9.17 -16.00 -0.78
N ALA A 151 9.00 -15.61 -2.04
CA ALA A 151 7.74 -15.68 -2.76
C ALA A 151 7.79 -16.75 -3.86
N ALA A 152 6.71 -17.53 -3.99
CA ALA A 152 6.64 -18.61 -4.97
C ALA A 152 6.43 -18.17 -6.43
N GLY A 153 6.05 -16.90 -6.67
CA GLY A 153 5.65 -16.41 -7.99
C GLY A 153 6.32 -15.09 -8.38
N SER A 154 6.28 -14.78 -9.68
CA SER A 154 6.86 -13.58 -10.28
C SER A 154 5.88 -12.42 -10.43
N THR A 155 4.63 -12.59 -9.99
CA THR A 155 3.56 -11.62 -10.24
C THR A 155 3.74 -10.34 -9.45
N PRO A 156 3.31 -9.19 -9.99
CA PRO A 156 3.36 -7.90 -9.31
C PRO A 156 2.81 -7.96 -7.87
N PRO A 157 3.48 -7.31 -6.90
CA PRO A 157 3.25 -7.54 -5.48
C PRO A 157 2.07 -6.75 -4.89
N TRP A 158 1.32 -6.00 -5.69
CA TRP A 158 0.44 -4.95 -5.12
C TRP A 158 -0.69 -5.52 -4.25
N ASN A 159 -1.26 -6.67 -4.63
CA ASN A 159 -2.23 -7.38 -3.79
C ASN A 159 -1.56 -7.94 -2.52
N ILE A 160 -0.32 -8.43 -2.61
CA ILE A 160 0.46 -8.92 -1.46
C ILE A 160 0.77 -7.77 -0.48
N PHE A 161 1.22 -6.61 -0.98
CA PHE A 161 1.40 -5.40 -0.17
C PHE A 161 0.11 -5.00 0.54
N PHE A 162 -1.03 -5.11 -0.16
CA PHE A 162 -2.33 -4.83 0.45
C PHE A 162 -2.69 -5.84 1.54
N ARG A 163 -2.44 -7.15 1.33
CA ARG A 163 -2.66 -8.18 2.35
C ARG A 163 -1.85 -7.94 3.61
N ILE A 164 -0.57 -7.60 3.49
CA ILE A 164 0.29 -7.29 4.64
C ILE A 164 -0.27 -6.11 5.43
N ALA A 165 -0.74 -5.06 4.73
CA ALA A 165 -1.39 -3.93 5.38
C ALA A 165 -2.67 -4.36 6.11
N LEU A 166 -3.51 -5.22 5.50
CA LEU A 166 -4.70 -5.77 6.14
C LEU A 166 -4.38 -6.63 7.37
N MET A 167 -3.30 -7.41 7.32
CA MET A 167 -2.81 -8.21 8.44
C MET A 167 -2.38 -7.31 9.62
N GLU A 168 -1.65 -6.22 9.37
CA GLU A 168 -1.31 -5.23 10.41
C GLU A 168 -2.55 -4.55 10.97
N CYS A 169 -3.49 -4.12 10.13
CA CYS A 169 -4.73 -3.49 10.59
C CYS A 169 -5.53 -4.41 11.52
N ARG A 170 -5.57 -5.72 11.22
CA ARG A 170 -6.19 -6.73 12.07
C ARG A 170 -5.49 -6.86 13.43
N TRP A 171 -4.15 -6.80 13.43
CA TRP A 171 -3.34 -6.97 14.64
C TRP A 171 -3.39 -5.77 15.56
N THR A 172 -3.32 -4.56 15.00
CA THR A 172 -3.19 -3.30 15.75
C THR A 172 -4.54 -2.71 16.21
N GLY A 173 -5.67 -3.27 15.77
CA GLY A 173 -7.00 -2.76 16.12
C GLY A 173 -7.30 -1.41 15.47
N HIS A 174 -6.93 -1.25 14.19
CA HIS A 174 -7.15 -0.03 13.41
C HIS A 174 -8.65 0.34 13.29
N TRP A 175 -8.98 1.50 12.68
CA TRP A 175 -10.37 1.97 12.52
C TRP A 175 -11.27 1.02 11.69
N LEU A 176 -10.71 0.00 11.04
CA LEU A 176 -11.42 -1.00 10.25
C LEU A 176 -12.03 -2.08 11.15
N ASP A 177 -13.35 -2.31 11.03
CA ASP A 177 -14.00 -3.42 11.74
C ASP A 177 -13.72 -4.79 11.07
N LYS A 178 -14.09 -5.87 11.76
CA LYS A 178 -13.86 -7.25 11.29
C LYS A 178 -14.56 -7.56 9.97
N GLU A 179 -15.74 -6.98 9.75
CA GLU A 179 -16.53 -7.24 8.54
C GLU A 179 -15.91 -6.56 7.33
N LEU A 180 -15.53 -5.28 7.47
CA LEU A 180 -14.80 -4.55 6.44
C LEU A 180 -13.46 -5.24 6.12
N LEU A 181 -12.69 -5.66 7.13
CA LEU A 181 -11.45 -6.43 6.90
C LEU A 181 -11.71 -7.73 6.12
N THR A 182 -12.83 -8.41 6.36
CA THR A 182 -13.18 -9.63 5.62
C THR A 182 -13.45 -9.32 4.14
N LEU A 183 -14.24 -8.29 3.86
CA LEU A 183 -14.52 -7.85 2.48
C LEU A 183 -13.23 -7.41 1.76
N LEU A 184 -12.34 -6.69 2.45
CA LEU A 184 -11.08 -6.25 1.86
C LEU A 184 -10.11 -7.42 1.57
N ASN A 185 -10.15 -8.49 2.36
CA ASN A 185 -9.38 -9.70 2.05
C ASN A 185 -9.91 -10.38 0.78
N ILE A 186 -11.24 -10.45 0.59
CA ILE A 186 -11.83 -10.95 -0.66
C ILE A 186 -11.42 -10.04 -1.83
N ILE A 187 -11.44 -8.72 -1.64
CA ILE A 187 -10.96 -7.78 -2.66
C ILE A 187 -9.50 -8.07 -3.00
N ALA A 188 -8.65 -8.42 -2.04
CA ALA A 188 -7.24 -8.77 -2.27
C ALA A 188 -7.03 -10.06 -3.08
N ASP A 189 -8.04 -10.94 -3.18
CA ASP A 189 -8.05 -12.14 -4.02
C ASP A 189 -8.42 -11.85 -5.49
N LEU A 190 -8.90 -10.63 -5.80
CA LEU A 190 -9.27 -10.25 -7.16
C LEU A 190 -8.04 -9.98 -8.05
N ASP A 191 -8.27 -9.96 -9.38
CA ASP A 191 -7.24 -9.75 -10.39
C ASP A 191 -6.47 -8.42 -10.19
N GLN A 192 -5.15 -8.54 -10.00
CA GLN A 192 -4.19 -7.46 -9.83
C GLN A 192 -4.14 -6.43 -10.95
N THR A 193 -4.58 -6.79 -12.15
CA THR A 193 -4.59 -5.88 -13.30
C THR A 193 -5.81 -4.97 -13.35
N ARG A 194 -6.83 -5.25 -12.52
CA ARG A 194 -8.15 -4.62 -12.58
C ARG A 194 -8.47 -3.79 -11.35
N ILE A 195 -7.89 -4.15 -10.20
CA ILE A 195 -8.05 -3.40 -8.96
C ILE A 195 -6.83 -2.49 -8.75
N PRO A 196 -7.03 -1.18 -8.50
CA PRO A 196 -5.95 -0.23 -8.26
C PRO A 196 -5.33 -0.39 -6.86
N TYR A 197 -4.74 -1.55 -6.57
CA TYR A 197 -4.17 -1.91 -5.27
C TYR A 197 -3.16 -0.91 -4.72
N ARG A 198 -2.35 -0.29 -5.58
CA ARG A 198 -1.42 0.78 -5.17
C ARG A 198 -2.13 1.93 -4.45
N VAL A 199 -3.34 2.28 -4.88
CA VAL A 199 -4.16 3.32 -4.24
C VAL A 199 -4.71 2.82 -2.90
N LEU A 200 -5.24 1.59 -2.88
CA LEU A 200 -5.76 0.97 -1.66
C LEU A 200 -4.67 0.89 -0.57
N CYS A 201 -3.48 0.41 -0.91
CA CYS A 201 -2.33 0.36 -0.01
C CYS A 201 -2.03 1.73 0.62
N ARG A 202 -1.97 2.80 -0.18
CA ARG A 202 -1.65 4.13 0.35
C ARG A 202 -2.73 4.64 1.31
N SER A 203 -3.99 4.42 0.95
CA SER A 203 -5.12 4.97 1.70
C SER A 203 -5.44 4.24 3.02
N ILE A 204 -5.01 2.99 3.19
CA ILE A 204 -5.44 2.18 4.36
C ILE A 204 -4.90 2.70 5.70
N PHE A 205 -3.74 3.35 5.67
CA PHE A 205 -3.10 3.96 6.85
C PHE A 205 -3.27 5.48 6.90
N ASP A 206 -4.08 6.08 6.02
CA ASP A 206 -4.36 7.50 6.09
C ASP A 206 -5.14 7.84 7.37
N VAL A 207 -4.80 8.98 7.97
CA VAL A 207 -5.46 9.48 9.19
C VAL A 207 -6.92 9.86 8.91
N ASP A 208 -7.21 10.32 7.69
CA ASP A 208 -8.56 10.64 7.24
C ASP A 208 -9.18 9.44 6.48
N PRO A 209 -10.20 8.77 7.05
CA PRO A 209 -10.87 7.64 6.41
C PRO A 209 -11.55 7.99 5.08
N SER A 210 -11.81 9.28 4.81
CA SER A 210 -12.38 9.74 3.53
C SER A 210 -11.47 9.37 2.35
N SER A 211 -10.15 9.29 2.58
CA SER A 211 -9.16 8.87 1.59
C SER A 211 -9.34 7.41 1.19
N PHE A 212 -9.71 6.55 2.15
CA PHE A 212 -9.99 5.14 1.88
C PHE A 212 -11.30 4.96 1.10
N PHE A 213 -12.32 5.75 1.40
CA PHE A 213 -13.53 5.82 0.57
C PHE A 213 -13.21 6.20 -0.88
N LEU A 214 -12.36 7.21 -1.11
CA LEU A 214 -11.95 7.59 -2.47
C LEU A 214 -11.16 6.48 -3.18
N ALA A 215 -10.37 5.70 -2.44
CA ALA A 215 -9.65 4.56 -3.00
C ALA A 215 -10.60 3.43 -3.44
N LEU A 216 -11.64 3.14 -2.64
CA LEU A 216 -12.71 2.21 -3.04
C LEU A 216 -13.52 2.74 -4.22
N TYR A 217 -13.82 4.04 -4.26
CA TYR A 217 -14.47 4.67 -5.41
C TYR A 217 -13.65 4.54 -6.69
N ARG A 218 -12.32 4.70 -6.63
CA ARG A 218 -11.42 4.48 -7.77
C ARG A 218 -11.44 3.05 -8.29
N CYS A 219 -11.73 2.07 -7.43
CA CYS A 219 -11.96 0.69 -7.88
C CYS A 219 -13.19 0.61 -8.80
N LEU A 220 -14.24 1.38 -8.54
CA LEU A 220 -15.40 1.50 -9.44
C LEU A 220 -15.07 2.31 -10.71
N GLU A 221 -14.27 3.37 -10.59
CA GLU A 221 -13.83 4.17 -11.74
C GLU A 221 -13.08 3.33 -12.78
N ALA A 222 -12.19 2.43 -12.33
CA ALA A 222 -11.50 1.50 -13.21
C ALA A 222 -12.47 0.61 -14.03
N LEU A 223 -13.63 0.29 -13.46
CA LEU A 223 -14.67 -0.52 -14.10
C LEU A 223 -15.57 0.30 -15.03
N PHE A 224 -15.64 1.64 -14.88
CA PHE A 224 -16.32 2.53 -15.84
C PHE A 224 -15.66 2.47 -17.22
N ALA A 225 -14.33 2.57 -17.23
CA ALA A 225 -13.52 2.50 -18.44
C ALA A 225 -13.66 1.11 -19.09
N TYR A 226 -13.58 0.04 -18.30
CA TYR A 226 -13.76 -1.32 -18.78
C TYR A 226 -15.08 -1.51 -19.54
N SER A 227 -16.21 -1.22 -18.87
CA SER A 227 -17.53 -1.49 -19.43
C SER A 227 -17.77 -0.72 -20.73
N SER A 228 -17.38 0.56 -20.77
CA SER A 228 -17.56 1.41 -21.94
C SER A 228 -16.61 1.07 -23.09
N ALA A 229 -15.34 0.78 -22.81
CA ALA A 229 -14.36 0.39 -23.82
C ALA A 229 -14.70 -0.97 -24.42
N ARG A 230 -15.17 -1.92 -23.60
CA ARG A 230 -15.64 -3.22 -24.08
C ARG A 230 -16.83 -3.09 -25.03
N ASP A 231 -17.80 -2.23 -24.71
CA ASP A 231 -18.94 -1.96 -25.61
C ASP A 231 -18.47 -1.46 -26.97
N VAL A 232 -17.46 -0.57 -27.00
CA VAL A 232 -16.84 -0.06 -28.23
C VAL A 232 -16.09 -1.16 -28.98
N VAL A 233 -15.27 -1.96 -28.30
CA VAL A 233 -14.54 -3.10 -28.90
C VAL A 233 -15.50 -4.06 -29.58
N VAL A 234 -16.59 -4.43 -28.91
CA VAL A 234 -17.62 -5.33 -29.43
C VAL A 234 -18.36 -4.70 -30.61
N ALA A 235 -18.78 -3.43 -30.49
CA ALA A 235 -19.50 -2.72 -31.54
C ALA A 235 -18.65 -2.51 -32.80
N MET A 236 -17.35 -2.22 -32.64
CA MET A 236 -16.41 -2.01 -33.74
C MET A 236 -15.80 -3.32 -34.27
N LYS A 237 -16.02 -4.45 -33.58
CA LYS A 237 -15.45 -5.77 -33.92
C LYS A 237 -13.93 -5.75 -34.06
N VAL A 238 -13.26 -4.97 -33.21
CA VAL A 238 -11.80 -4.88 -33.21
C VAL A 238 -11.23 -6.02 -32.36
N GLY A 239 -10.18 -6.68 -32.84
CA GLY A 239 -9.52 -7.80 -32.13
C GLY A 239 -8.51 -7.36 -31.06
N HIS A 240 -8.64 -6.14 -30.54
CA HIS A 240 -7.71 -5.56 -29.56
C HIS A 240 -8.23 -5.75 -28.13
N ASP A 241 -7.32 -5.72 -27.17
CA ASP A 241 -7.69 -5.70 -25.75
C ASP A 241 -8.41 -4.39 -25.40
N TRP A 242 -9.41 -4.46 -24.52
CA TRP A 242 -10.21 -3.31 -24.12
C TRP A 242 -9.36 -2.20 -23.48
N SER A 243 -8.29 -2.55 -22.76
CA SER A 243 -7.43 -1.61 -22.06
C SER A 243 -6.60 -0.79 -23.05
N GLU A 244 -6.16 -1.41 -24.14
CA GLU A 244 -5.49 -0.73 -25.26
C GLU A 244 -6.45 0.25 -25.94
N VAL A 245 -7.70 -0.18 -26.18
CA VAL A 245 -8.73 0.71 -26.77
C VAL A 245 -9.08 1.87 -25.85
N ALA A 246 -9.25 1.64 -24.55
CA ALA A 246 -9.52 2.68 -23.56
C ALA A 246 -8.39 3.73 -23.54
N SER A 247 -7.13 3.27 -23.48
CA SER A 247 -5.95 4.15 -23.51
C SER A 247 -5.89 4.98 -24.79
N ILE A 248 -6.19 4.39 -25.95
CA ILE A 248 -6.21 5.14 -27.22
C ILE A 248 -7.34 6.18 -27.25
N LEU A 249 -8.53 5.84 -26.76
CA LEU A 249 -9.66 6.79 -26.68
C LEU A 249 -9.33 7.99 -25.78
N GLU A 250 -8.70 7.74 -24.63
CA GLU A 250 -8.23 8.79 -23.73
C GLU A 250 -7.13 9.63 -24.39
N ASP A 251 -6.06 9.00 -24.90
CA ASP A 251 -4.88 9.69 -25.42
C ASP A 251 -5.13 10.46 -26.73
N LYS A 252 -5.97 9.91 -27.61
CA LYS A 252 -6.17 10.47 -28.97
C LYS A 252 -7.42 11.33 -29.08
N LEU A 253 -8.46 11.01 -28.33
CA LEU A 253 -9.75 11.70 -28.41
C LEU A 253 -10.08 12.51 -27.17
N GLY A 254 -9.29 12.40 -26.09
CA GLY A 254 -9.61 13.01 -24.79
C GLY A 254 -10.93 12.49 -24.23
N TRP A 255 -11.35 11.29 -24.65
CA TRP A 255 -12.64 10.74 -24.26
C TRP A 255 -12.54 10.12 -22.87
N PHE A 256 -13.49 10.48 -22.00
CA PHE A 256 -13.66 9.89 -20.68
C PHE A 256 -15.12 9.47 -20.49
N PRO A 257 -15.40 8.32 -19.84
CA PRO A 257 -16.77 7.92 -19.54
C PRO A 257 -17.42 8.94 -18.61
N HIS A 258 -18.69 9.28 -18.88
CA HIS A 258 -19.45 10.18 -18.00
C HIS A 258 -19.64 9.53 -16.62
N GLU A 259 -18.97 10.06 -15.58
CA GLU A 259 -18.92 9.47 -14.22
C GLU A 259 -20.31 9.16 -13.67
N ASP A 260 -21.23 10.13 -13.67
CA ASP A 260 -22.57 10.00 -13.10
C ASP A 260 -23.38 8.83 -13.70
N ARG A 261 -23.41 8.74 -15.03
CA ARG A 261 -24.14 7.68 -15.74
C ARG A 261 -23.45 6.33 -15.62
N SER A 262 -22.12 6.33 -15.57
CA SER A 262 -21.33 5.11 -15.44
C SER A 262 -21.51 4.49 -14.06
N LEU A 263 -21.53 5.32 -13.01
CA LEU A 263 -21.81 4.87 -11.66
C LEU A 263 -23.22 4.29 -11.54
N GLU A 264 -24.25 5.00 -12.03
CA GLU A 264 -25.62 4.47 -12.03
C GLU A 264 -25.73 3.15 -12.79
N ARG A 265 -25.02 3.00 -13.91
CA ARG A 265 -24.98 1.74 -14.67
C ARG A 265 -24.34 0.61 -13.87
N LEU A 266 -23.17 0.84 -13.25
CA LEU A 266 -22.50 -0.21 -12.47
C LEU A 266 -23.32 -0.63 -11.25
N LEU A 267 -23.94 0.31 -10.54
CA LEU A 267 -24.74 0.00 -9.35
C LEU A 267 -25.98 -0.86 -9.63
N LYS A 268 -26.36 -1.10 -10.89
CA LYS A 268 -27.45 -2.03 -11.24
C LYS A 268 -27.14 -3.48 -10.90
N SER A 269 -25.86 -3.86 -10.82
CA SER A 269 -25.46 -5.21 -10.41
C SER A 269 -25.52 -5.43 -8.90
N THR A 270 -25.56 -4.35 -8.11
CA THR A 270 -25.65 -4.41 -6.65
C THR A 270 -27.10 -4.62 -6.19
N VAL A 271 -27.27 -5.46 -5.16
CA VAL A 271 -28.61 -5.72 -4.59
C VAL A 271 -29.20 -4.49 -3.88
N ALA A 272 -30.52 -4.31 -4.03
CA ALA A 272 -31.25 -3.16 -3.47
C ALA A 272 -31.06 -2.91 -1.96
N PRO A 273 -30.97 -3.92 -1.08
CA PRO A 273 -30.68 -3.71 0.33
C PRO A 273 -29.35 -2.99 0.58
N GLU A 274 -28.31 -3.30 -0.21
CA GLU A 274 -26.99 -2.70 -0.04
C GLU A 274 -26.98 -1.25 -0.54
N LEU A 275 -27.66 -0.97 -1.65
CA LEU A 275 -27.87 0.39 -2.16
C LEU A 275 -28.66 1.28 -1.17
N ARG A 276 -29.59 0.69 -0.41
CA ARG A 276 -30.28 1.38 0.70
C ARG A 276 -29.33 1.65 1.86
N ARG A 277 -28.48 0.69 2.24
CA ARG A 277 -27.52 0.85 3.33
C ARG A 277 -26.51 1.95 3.05
N ILE A 278 -25.85 1.96 1.88
CA ILE A 278 -24.91 3.03 1.54
C ILE A 278 -25.61 4.39 1.51
N SER A 279 -26.83 4.45 0.96
CA SER A 279 -27.60 5.69 0.90
C SER A 279 -27.86 6.24 2.30
N LEU A 280 -28.32 5.41 3.25
CA LEU A 280 -28.56 5.80 4.63
C LEU A 280 -27.28 6.14 5.39
N ALA A 281 -26.17 5.44 5.12
CA ALA A 281 -24.88 5.73 5.74
C ALA A 281 -24.33 7.11 5.34
N ILE A 282 -24.54 7.52 4.08
CA ILE A 282 -24.13 8.83 3.58
C ILE A 282 -25.09 9.95 4.01
N ASP A 283 -26.40 9.69 4.02
CA ASP A 283 -27.37 10.71 4.39
C ASP A 283 -28.49 10.09 5.24
N PRO A 284 -28.25 9.92 6.56
CA PRO A 284 -29.19 9.28 7.46
C PRO A 284 -30.43 10.14 7.75
N LYS A 285 -30.37 11.45 7.46
CA LYS A 285 -31.47 12.39 7.73
C LYS A 285 -32.47 12.46 6.58
N SER A 286 -32.05 12.14 5.36
CA SER A 286 -32.93 12.13 4.19
C SER A 286 -33.57 10.75 3.99
N PRO A 287 -34.87 10.58 4.30
CA PRO A 287 -35.56 9.31 4.13
C PRO A 287 -35.51 8.84 2.67
N ILE A 288 -35.46 7.52 2.47
CA ILE A 288 -35.50 6.89 1.15
C ILE A 288 -36.97 6.65 0.78
N PRO A 289 -37.53 7.33 -0.24
CA PRO A 289 -38.91 7.10 -0.65
C PRO A 289 -39.12 5.67 -1.11
N GLU A 290 -40.26 5.05 -0.80
CA GLU A 290 -40.56 3.67 -1.19
C GLU A 290 -40.53 3.46 -2.71
N ALA A 291 -41.02 4.44 -3.48
CA ALA A 291 -41.04 4.44 -4.94
C ALA A 291 -39.77 5.02 -5.59
N SER A 292 -38.69 5.23 -4.82
CA SER A 292 -37.46 5.77 -5.39
C SER A 292 -36.71 4.74 -6.23
N ASP A 293 -36.18 5.19 -7.37
CA ASP A 293 -35.11 4.46 -8.04
C ASP A 293 -33.88 4.48 -7.13
N ILE A 294 -33.70 3.37 -6.41
CA ILE A 294 -32.66 3.24 -5.40
C ILE A 294 -31.25 3.29 -6.01
N VAL A 295 -31.10 2.85 -7.26
CA VAL A 295 -29.82 2.87 -7.98
C VAL A 295 -29.42 4.31 -8.25
N ALA A 296 -30.32 5.08 -8.86
CA ALA A 296 -30.09 6.50 -9.16
C ALA A 296 -29.89 7.34 -7.89
N LEU A 297 -30.58 7.00 -6.79
CA LEU A 297 -30.39 7.65 -5.50
C LEU A 297 -29.01 7.36 -4.91
N ALA A 298 -28.60 6.09 -4.86
CA ALA A 298 -27.30 5.68 -4.32
C ALA A 298 -26.15 6.28 -5.13
N ALA A 299 -26.21 6.21 -6.46
CA ALA A 299 -25.21 6.82 -7.36
C ALA A 299 -25.02 8.31 -7.05
N ARG A 300 -26.13 9.06 -6.95
CA ARG A 300 -26.11 10.49 -6.65
C ARG A 300 -25.52 10.79 -5.27
N ARG A 301 -25.83 10.00 -4.24
CA ARG A 301 -25.31 10.20 -2.88
C ARG A 301 -23.80 9.91 -2.82
N ILE A 302 -23.35 8.80 -3.41
CA ILE A 302 -21.92 8.44 -3.50
C ILE A 302 -21.15 9.53 -4.26
N TYR A 303 -21.63 9.92 -5.44
CA TYR A 303 -20.97 10.95 -6.24
C TYR A 303 -20.93 12.31 -5.54
N LYS A 304 -22.02 12.71 -4.87
CA LYS A 304 -22.04 13.94 -4.07
C LYS A 304 -21.03 13.89 -2.93
N LEU A 305 -20.93 12.76 -2.22
CA LEU A 305 -19.94 12.57 -1.15
C LEU A 305 -18.53 12.67 -1.72
N ARG A 306 -18.20 11.95 -2.80
CA ARG A 306 -16.92 12.04 -3.52
C ARG A 306 -16.57 13.49 -3.86
N ASN A 307 -17.51 14.22 -4.46
CA ASN A 307 -17.28 15.62 -4.83
C ASN A 307 -17.10 16.55 -3.63
N SER A 308 -17.76 16.27 -2.50
CA SER A 308 -17.55 17.06 -1.27
C SER A 308 -16.16 16.85 -0.65
N ILE A 309 -15.55 15.68 -0.85
CA ILE A 309 -14.20 15.39 -0.39
C ILE A 309 -13.17 16.03 -1.32
N VAL A 310 -13.35 15.93 -2.64
CA VAL A 310 -12.35 16.35 -3.64
C VAL A 310 -12.42 17.85 -3.96
N HIS A 311 -13.60 18.48 -3.88
CA HIS A 311 -13.78 19.88 -4.26
C HIS A 311 -14.10 20.77 -3.06
N TYR A 312 -13.17 21.67 -2.76
CA TYR A 312 -13.43 22.78 -1.86
C TYR A 312 -14.52 23.68 -2.45
N ARG A 313 -15.66 23.79 -1.74
CA ARG A 313 -16.79 24.65 -2.13
C ARG A 313 -17.15 25.56 -0.95
N PRO A 314 -16.89 26.88 -1.03
CA PRO A 314 -17.11 27.81 0.07
C PRO A 314 -18.52 27.78 0.65
N SER A 315 -19.55 27.57 -0.19
CA SER A 315 -20.96 27.52 0.22
C SER A 315 -21.41 26.19 0.84
N GLN A 316 -20.55 25.16 0.81
CA GLN A 316 -20.84 23.82 1.30
C GLN A 316 -19.94 23.42 2.48
N TYR A 317 -19.20 24.38 3.05
CA TYR A 317 -18.19 24.15 4.08
C TYR A 317 -18.75 23.72 5.45
N ASP A 318 -20.05 23.42 5.52
CA ASP A 318 -20.71 22.87 6.71
C ASP A 318 -20.78 21.33 6.71
N HIS A 319 -20.11 20.68 5.73
CA HIS A 319 -19.92 19.23 5.73
C HIS A 319 -18.77 18.84 6.64
N ASP A 320 -19.10 18.72 7.92
CA ASP A 320 -18.23 18.13 8.93
C ASP A 320 -18.01 16.63 8.62
N LEU A 321 -16.93 16.34 7.88
CA LEU A 321 -16.54 15.00 7.45
C LEU A 321 -16.32 14.03 8.63
N GLN A 322 -16.13 14.55 9.85
CA GLN A 322 -15.96 13.72 11.05
C GLN A 322 -17.26 13.09 11.54
N LYS A 323 -18.42 13.55 11.05
CA LYS A 323 -19.74 13.01 11.43
C LYS A 323 -20.14 11.75 10.68
N TYR A 324 -19.41 11.38 9.62
CA TYR A 324 -19.72 10.18 8.85
C TYR A 324 -19.27 8.92 9.60
N ASP A 325 -20.12 7.90 9.54
CA ASP A 325 -19.71 6.53 9.86
C ASP A 325 -18.92 5.96 8.68
N TRP A 326 -17.63 6.30 8.64
CA TRP A 326 -16.73 5.88 7.56
C TRP A 326 -16.58 4.37 7.46
N VAL A 327 -16.73 3.64 8.58
CA VAL A 327 -16.68 2.18 8.57
C VAL A 327 -17.91 1.62 7.84
N ALA A 328 -19.11 2.11 8.16
CA ALA A 328 -20.33 1.72 7.45
C ALA A 328 -20.27 2.06 5.97
N ILE A 329 -19.80 3.27 5.62
CA ILE A 329 -19.65 3.71 4.23
C ILE A 329 -18.64 2.83 3.48
N CYS A 330 -17.45 2.63 4.02
CA CYS A 330 -16.39 1.85 3.34
C CYS A 330 -16.76 0.37 3.23
N ARG A 331 -17.48 -0.19 4.20
CA ARG A 331 -18.04 -1.55 4.12
C ARG A 331 -19.02 -1.67 2.97
N CYS A 332 -20.00 -0.77 2.86
CA CYS A 332 -20.95 -0.81 1.75
C CYS A 332 -20.24 -0.60 0.40
N MET A 333 -19.26 0.31 0.34
CA MET A 333 -18.46 0.52 -0.87
C MET A 333 -17.64 -0.71 -1.25
N ALA A 334 -17.05 -1.43 -0.29
CA ALA A 334 -16.32 -2.67 -0.55
C ALA A 334 -17.27 -3.77 -1.08
N THR A 335 -18.47 -3.92 -0.52
CA THR A 335 -19.50 -4.83 -1.05
C THR A 335 -19.86 -4.47 -2.49
N ILE A 336 -20.11 -3.19 -2.77
CA ILE A 336 -20.44 -2.70 -4.12
C ILE A 336 -19.30 -3.02 -5.09
N VAL A 337 -18.04 -2.79 -4.71
CA VAL A 337 -16.87 -3.13 -5.54
C VAL A 337 -16.86 -4.62 -5.90
N LEU A 338 -17.14 -5.51 -4.93
CA LEU A 338 -17.22 -6.94 -5.17
C LEU A 338 -18.38 -7.31 -6.11
N ASP A 339 -19.60 -6.83 -5.84
CA ASP A 339 -20.78 -7.11 -6.65
C ASP A 339 -20.57 -6.69 -8.11
N VAL A 340 -20.06 -5.48 -8.31
CA VAL A 340 -19.75 -4.94 -9.65
C VAL A 340 -18.64 -5.73 -10.32
N TYR A 341 -17.58 -6.08 -9.59
CA TYR A 341 -16.48 -6.85 -10.16
C TYR A 341 -16.96 -8.22 -10.66
N TYR A 342 -17.73 -8.96 -9.87
CA TYR A 342 -18.23 -10.29 -10.25
C TYR A 342 -19.27 -10.25 -11.37
N ASP A 343 -20.06 -9.18 -11.48
CA ASP A 343 -20.98 -8.99 -12.62
C ASP A 343 -20.24 -8.71 -13.93
N VAL A 344 -19.21 -7.86 -13.85
CA VAL A 344 -18.40 -7.48 -15.02
C VAL A 344 -17.48 -8.62 -15.47
N PHE A 345 -17.01 -9.43 -14.52
CA PHE A 345 -16.06 -10.53 -14.71
C PHE A 345 -16.56 -11.84 -14.09
N PRO A 346 -17.58 -12.48 -14.70
CA PRO A 346 -18.17 -13.71 -14.20
C PRO A 346 -17.26 -14.94 -14.30
#